data_AF-A0A2P6TCZ1-F1
#
_entry.id   AF-A0A2P6TCZ1-F1
#
_cell.length_a   1.000
_cell.length_b   1.000
_cell.length_c   1.000
_cell.angle_alpha   90.00
_cell.angle_beta   90.00
_cell.angle_gamma   90.00
#
_symmetry.space_group_name_H-M   'P 1'
#
loop_
_entity.id
_entity.type
_entity.pdbx_description
1 polymer ?
#
loop_
_entity_poly.entity_id
_entity_poly.type
_entity_poly.pdbx_seq_one_letter_code
_entity_poly.pdbx_strand_id
1 'polypeptide(L)'
;MSVSTAIYPAQARQPGASTGYVEKAVAISRLLAHSFAGFEELYDTEAPQPSPAQVLQYQLKLLAALQWRASTLGRGLLTITAVDARTGELAGAANVTTGLALAEAVEHVELEHGQAAATVSNMAVAEKFRRRGLGRLLLEACERAAAQCSPPATLMALVVYRYNDPAINLYETSGYRLDETWTDLKWAEAAERGRAGGARRQLMLKPLNGAAWPRTRPALEREREEEEARDAAERRRREARQAERQRQEQQRGRP
;
A
#
# COMPACT_ATOMS: atom_id res chain seq x y z
N MET A 1 -26.59 8.05 -0.40
CA MET A 1 -25.44 8.35 0.49
C MET A 1 -24.43 9.11 -0.33
N SER A 2 -23.74 10.10 0.25
CA SER A 2 -22.75 10.92 -0.46
C SER A 2 -21.36 10.60 0.09
N VAL A 3 -20.37 10.45 -0.80
CA VAL A 3 -18.96 10.36 -0.44
C VAL A 3 -18.34 11.72 -0.71
N SER A 4 -17.76 12.33 0.32
CA SER A 4 -17.11 13.63 0.21
C SER A 4 -15.60 13.45 0.33
N THR A 5 -14.88 14.01 -0.64
CA THR A 5 -13.41 14.08 -0.63
C THR A 5 -13.01 15.38 0.06
N ALA A 6 -12.27 15.30 1.18
CA ALA A 6 -11.59 16.45 1.75
C ALA A 6 -10.13 16.39 1.29
N ILE A 7 -9.72 17.33 0.42
CA ILE A 7 -8.35 17.39 -0.09
C ILE A 7 -7.56 18.39 0.75
N TYR A 8 -6.51 17.91 1.42
CA TYR A 8 -5.54 18.74 2.13
C TYR A 8 -4.21 18.71 1.36
N PRO A 9 -3.98 19.65 0.43
CA PRO A 9 -2.72 19.67 -0.30
C PRO A 9 -1.56 20.01 0.64
N ALA A 10 -0.44 19.31 0.49
CA ALA A 10 0.84 19.73 1.05
C ALA A 10 1.26 21.02 0.33
N GLN A 11 1.03 22.17 0.97
CA GLN A 11 1.41 23.53 0.60
C GLN A 11 1.73 23.79 -0.88
N ALA A 12 0.69 24.06 -1.66
CA ALA A 12 0.71 25.17 -2.61
C ALA A 12 -0.44 26.10 -2.24
N ARG A 13 -0.14 27.32 -1.80
CA ARG A 13 -1.13 28.34 -1.42
C ARG A 13 -2.06 28.59 -2.61
N GLN A 14 -3.30 28.10 -2.56
CA GLN A 14 -4.40 28.64 -3.37
C GLN A 14 -5.30 29.52 -2.48
N PRO A 15 -5.54 30.80 -2.85
CA PRO A 15 -6.49 31.64 -2.16
C PRO A 15 -7.91 31.26 -2.63
N GLY A 16 -8.70 30.63 -1.74
CA GLY A 16 -10.13 30.41 -1.96
C GLY A 16 -10.72 29.08 -1.51
N ALA A 17 -9.90 28.09 -1.15
CA ALA A 17 -10.43 26.85 -0.56
C ALA A 17 -10.80 27.09 0.91
N SER A 18 -12.08 26.95 1.25
CA SER A 18 -12.55 27.02 2.63
C SER A 18 -11.94 25.88 3.45
N THR A 19 -10.89 26.18 4.20
CA THR A 19 -10.32 25.30 5.24
C THR A 19 -11.31 25.17 6.39
N GLY A 20 -12.15 24.14 6.34
CA GLY A 20 -13.10 23.81 7.41
C GLY A 20 -12.39 23.20 8.63
N TYR A 21 -12.67 23.73 9.81
CA TYR A 21 -12.08 23.35 11.10
C TYR A 21 -12.78 22.12 11.73
N VAL A 22 -12.01 21.05 11.92
CA VAL A 22 -11.88 20.08 13.05
C VAL A 22 -13.10 19.42 13.74
N GLU A 23 -14.37 19.69 13.41
CA GLU A 23 -15.46 18.89 14.05
C GLU A 23 -15.55 17.45 13.47
N LYS A 24 -15.35 17.32 12.15
CA LYS A 24 -15.35 16.02 11.46
C LYS A 24 -14.09 15.20 11.73
N ALA A 25 -12.97 15.84 12.05
CA ALA A 25 -11.72 15.16 12.37
C ALA A 25 -11.87 14.26 13.61
N VAL A 26 -12.55 14.76 14.65
CA VAL A 26 -12.84 13.97 15.86
C VAL A 26 -13.73 12.76 15.53
N ALA A 27 -14.76 12.93 14.69
CA ALA A 27 -15.60 11.82 14.25
C ALA A 27 -14.84 10.77 13.42
N ILE A 28 -13.98 11.22 12.49
CA ILE A 28 -13.10 10.36 11.69
C ILE A 28 -12.21 9.55 12.59
N SER A 29 -11.55 10.22 13.53
CA SER A 29 -10.72 9.52 14.48
C SER A 29 -11.55 8.56 15.33
N ARG A 30 -12.76 8.91 15.80
CA ARG A 30 -13.65 7.96 16.50
C ARG A 30 -13.91 6.69 15.72
N LEU A 31 -14.22 6.81 14.45
CA LEU A 31 -14.45 5.66 13.60
C LEU A 31 -13.18 4.83 13.36
N LEU A 32 -12.04 5.49 13.14
CA LEU A 32 -10.74 4.81 13.03
C LEU A 32 -10.40 4.09 14.34
N ALA A 33 -10.51 4.77 15.47
CA ALA A 33 -10.19 4.21 16.77
C ALA A 33 -11.13 3.08 17.17
N HIS A 34 -12.43 3.12 16.88
CA HIS A 34 -13.30 1.96 17.10
C HIS A 34 -12.98 0.80 16.16
N SER A 35 -12.45 1.07 14.98
CA SER A 35 -12.05 0.03 14.03
C SER A 35 -10.68 -0.59 14.39
N PHE A 36 -9.82 0.17 15.09
CA PHE A 36 -8.50 -0.28 15.57
C PHE A 36 -8.52 -0.80 17.02
N ALA A 37 -9.42 -0.32 17.86
CA ALA A 37 -9.60 -0.75 19.26
C ALA A 37 -10.13 -2.19 19.40
N GLY A 38 -10.38 -2.88 18.29
CA GLY A 38 -10.67 -4.32 18.26
C GLY A 38 -9.50 -5.20 17.78
N PHE A 39 -8.32 -4.62 17.50
CA PHE A 39 -7.25 -5.35 16.79
C PHE A 39 -5.90 -5.46 17.50
N GLU A 40 -5.60 -4.65 18.53
CA GLU A 40 -4.36 -4.83 19.31
C GLU A 40 -4.51 -5.74 20.54
N GLU A 41 -5.74 -6.01 21.01
CA GLU A 41 -6.00 -6.90 22.15
C GLU A 41 -6.24 -8.38 21.77
N LEU A 42 -6.01 -8.76 20.51
CA LEU A 42 -6.03 -10.16 20.08
C LEU A 42 -4.74 -10.95 20.40
N TYR A 43 -3.90 -10.44 21.31
CA TYR A 43 -2.83 -11.22 21.94
C TYR A 43 -2.98 -11.42 23.44
N ASP A 44 -4.06 -10.90 24.05
CA ASP A 44 -4.45 -11.27 25.40
C ASP A 44 -5.98 -11.16 25.51
N THR A 45 -6.67 -12.30 25.39
CA THR A 45 -8.14 -12.39 25.34
C THR A 45 -8.86 -11.88 26.60
N GLU A 46 -8.12 -11.51 27.64
CA GLU A 46 -8.64 -10.98 28.91
C GLU A 46 -8.49 -9.45 29.05
N ALA A 47 -7.95 -8.75 28.05
CA ALA A 47 -7.76 -7.31 28.16
C ALA A 47 -9.11 -6.55 28.22
N PRO A 48 -9.29 -5.63 29.18
CA PRO A 48 -10.54 -4.89 29.34
C PRO A 48 -10.74 -3.88 28.19
N GLN A 49 -11.95 -3.86 27.63
CA GLN A 49 -12.35 -2.91 26.59
C GLN A 49 -11.90 -1.47 26.93
N PRO A 50 -11.24 -0.76 25.98
CA PRO A 50 -10.71 0.57 26.25
C PRO A 50 -11.83 1.54 26.58
N SER A 51 -11.65 2.29 27.67
CA SER A 51 -12.58 3.35 28.08
C SER A 51 -12.71 4.43 26.99
N PRO A 52 -13.86 5.13 26.91
CA PRO A 52 -14.04 6.23 25.94
C PRO A 52 -12.92 7.28 25.94
N ALA A 53 -12.30 7.53 27.09
CA ALA A 53 -11.16 8.44 27.23
C ALA A 53 -9.88 7.91 26.56
N GLN A 54 -9.58 6.61 26.70
CA GLN A 54 -8.46 5.96 26.01
C GLN A 54 -8.66 5.96 24.50
N VAL A 55 -9.89 5.72 24.04
CA VAL A 55 -10.24 5.80 22.62
C VAL A 55 -9.99 7.22 22.10
N LEU A 56 -10.45 8.27 22.80
CA LEU A 56 -10.18 9.67 22.39
C LEU A 56 -8.68 10.03 22.42
N GLN A 57 -7.92 9.52 23.38
CA GLN A 57 -6.48 9.79 23.44
C GLN A 57 -5.75 9.12 22.27
N TYR A 58 -6.11 7.89 21.91
CA TYR A 58 -5.59 7.21 20.73
C TYR A 58 -5.91 7.98 19.44
N GLN A 59 -7.13 8.51 19.34
CA GLN A 59 -7.59 9.32 18.21
C GLN A 59 -6.77 10.58 17.98
N LEU A 60 -6.52 11.34 19.04
CA LEU A 60 -5.74 12.56 18.98
C LEU A 60 -4.28 12.25 18.64
N LYS A 61 -3.71 11.17 19.19
CA LYS A 61 -2.38 10.69 18.84
C LYS A 61 -2.30 10.28 17.37
N LEU A 62 -3.29 9.56 16.86
CA LEU A 62 -3.34 9.13 15.46
C LEU A 62 -3.46 10.32 14.51
N LEU A 63 -4.37 11.25 14.78
CA LEU A 63 -4.52 12.50 14.01
C LEU A 63 -3.22 13.31 14.02
N ALA A 64 -2.63 13.53 15.20
CA ALA A 64 -1.39 14.27 15.33
C ALA A 64 -0.24 13.59 14.58
N ALA A 65 -0.13 12.27 14.65
CA ALA A 65 0.88 11.51 13.93
C ALA A 65 0.69 11.58 12.41
N LEU A 66 -0.56 11.47 11.94
CA LEU A 66 -0.89 11.58 10.52
C LEU A 66 -0.61 13.00 9.98
N GLN A 67 -1.02 14.03 10.74
CA GLN A 67 -0.79 15.43 10.42
C GLN A 67 0.72 15.75 10.40
N TRP A 68 1.44 15.31 11.44
CA TRP A 68 2.89 15.48 11.54
C TRP A 68 3.59 14.83 10.35
N ARG A 69 3.26 13.56 10.05
CA ARG A 69 3.86 12.81 8.94
C ARG A 69 3.60 13.46 7.58
N ALA A 70 2.40 14.00 7.36
CA ALA A 70 2.09 14.76 6.15
C ALA A 70 2.94 16.04 6.07
N SER A 71 3.10 16.75 7.19
CA SER A 71 3.86 18.01 7.24
C SER A 71 5.38 17.83 7.15
N THR A 72 5.94 16.74 7.69
CA THR A 72 7.39 16.54 7.76
C THR A 72 7.97 15.77 6.60
N LEU A 73 7.24 14.81 6.03
CA LEU A 73 7.75 13.98 4.93
C LEU A 73 7.42 14.53 3.54
N GLY A 74 6.76 15.70 3.46
CA GLY A 74 6.33 16.29 2.19
C GLY A 74 5.35 15.41 1.42
N ARG A 75 4.69 14.46 2.09
CA ARG A 75 3.74 13.54 1.46
C ARG A 75 2.33 14.09 1.62
N GLY A 76 1.59 14.14 0.51
CA GLY A 76 0.17 14.45 0.54
C GLY A 76 -0.58 13.35 1.28
N LEU A 77 -1.39 13.74 2.26
CA LEU A 77 -2.33 12.86 2.95
C LEU A 77 -3.75 13.36 2.67
N LEU A 78 -4.57 12.48 2.12
CA LEU A 78 -5.97 12.75 1.82
C LEU A 78 -6.83 11.83 2.66
N THR A 79 -7.83 12.39 3.34
CA THR A 79 -8.80 11.61 4.08
C THR A 79 -10.14 11.64 3.35
N ILE A 80 -10.59 10.47 2.95
CA ILE A 80 -11.89 10.24 2.32
C ILE A 80 -12.88 9.84 3.39
N THR A 81 -14.05 10.46 3.39
CA THR A 81 -15.11 10.14 4.35
C THR A 81 -16.42 9.81 3.65
N ALA A 82 -17.13 8.82 4.20
CA ALA A 82 -18.50 8.52 3.86
C ALA A 82 -19.39 8.99 5.00
N VAL A 83 -20.43 9.76 4.68
CA VAL A 83 -21.43 10.22 5.63
C VAL A 83 -22.82 9.74 5.23
N ASP A 84 -23.64 9.38 6.22
CA ASP A 84 -25.05 9.11 5.99
C ASP A 84 -25.75 10.41 5.58
N ALA A 85 -26.43 10.39 4.43
CA ALA A 85 -27.01 11.61 3.86
C ALA A 85 -28.23 12.12 4.65
N ARG A 86 -28.87 11.27 5.45
CA ARG A 86 -30.07 11.64 6.23
C ARG A 86 -29.67 12.18 7.60
N THR A 87 -28.73 11.52 8.27
CA THR A 87 -28.34 11.86 9.64
C THR A 87 -27.09 12.74 9.71
N GLY A 88 -26.32 12.84 8.63
CA GLY A 88 -25.00 13.49 8.63
C GLY A 88 -23.93 12.68 9.37
N GLU A 89 -24.27 11.51 9.88
CA GLU A 89 -23.37 10.69 10.68
C GLU A 89 -22.22 10.12 9.85
N LEU A 90 -21.01 10.07 10.42
CA LEU A 90 -19.88 9.43 9.76
C LEU A 90 -20.08 7.90 9.67
N ALA A 91 -20.15 7.40 8.44
CA ALA A 91 -20.37 6.00 8.14
C ALA A 91 -19.07 5.23 7.82
N GLY A 92 -18.02 5.92 7.37
CA GLY A 92 -16.72 5.31 7.10
C GLY A 92 -15.64 6.33 6.75
N ALA A 93 -14.39 5.90 6.78
CA ALA A 93 -13.23 6.71 6.44
C ALA A 93 -12.13 5.86 5.79
N ALA A 94 -11.28 6.50 5.00
CA ALA A 94 -10.07 5.92 4.43
C ALA A 94 -9.02 7.00 4.25
N ASN A 95 -7.74 6.65 4.39
CA ASN A 95 -6.63 7.55 4.14
C ASN A 95 -5.88 7.14 2.88
N VAL A 96 -5.55 8.13 2.04
CA VAL A 96 -4.68 7.97 0.88
C VAL A 96 -3.43 8.80 1.11
N THR A 97 -2.27 8.16 1.03
CA THR A 97 -0.99 8.88 1.05
C THR A 97 -0.38 8.84 -0.34
N THR A 98 0.11 9.98 -0.85
CA THR A 98 0.88 10.02 -2.10
C THR A 98 2.28 9.45 -1.90
N GLY A 99 2.76 8.71 -2.90
CA GLY A 99 3.94 7.87 -2.81
C GLY A 99 3.64 6.51 -2.17
N LEU A 100 4.61 5.59 -2.24
CA LEU A 100 4.56 4.38 -1.42
C LEU A 100 4.86 4.78 0.03
N ALA A 101 3.79 4.89 0.83
CA ALA A 101 3.85 5.25 2.25
C ALA A 101 4.27 4.10 3.16
N LEU A 102 4.12 2.88 2.65
CA LEU A 102 4.58 1.65 3.24
C LEU A 102 6.08 1.54 3.03
N ALA A 103 6.88 2.03 3.97
CA ALA A 103 8.34 1.98 3.89
C ALA A 103 8.85 0.57 3.48
N GLU A 104 8.19 -0.47 4.01
CA GLU A 104 8.48 -1.88 3.73
C GLU A 104 8.02 -2.36 2.34
N ALA A 105 7.08 -1.68 1.68
CA ALA A 105 6.64 -2.02 0.32
C ALA A 105 7.43 -1.23 -0.75
N VAL A 106 8.01 -0.08 -0.38
CA VAL A 106 8.86 0.73 -1.28
C VAL A 106 10.04 -0.08 -1.80
N GLU A 107 10.64 -0.91 -0.95
CA GLU A 107 11.82 -1.71 -1.32
C GLU A 107 11.48 -2.91 -2.21
N HIS A 108 10.21 -3.30 -2.26
CA HIS A 108 9.74 -4.49 -2.97
C HIS A 108 9.21 -4.17 -4.37
N VAL A 109 8.60 -3.00 -4.52
CA VAL A 109 7.97 -2.55 -5.76
C VAL A 109 8.85 -1.51 -6.44
N GLU A 110 9.35 -1.85 -7.62
CA GLU A 110 10.10 -0.91 -8.45
C GLU A 110 9.14 -0.14 -9.36
N LEU A 111 9.15 1.19 -9.25
CA LEU A 111 8.37 2.08 -10.11
C LEU A 111 9.25 2.56 -11.25
N GLU A 112 8.74 2.48 -12.48
CA GLU A 112 9.43 2.98 -13.67
C GLU A 112 9.45 4.52 -13.68
N HIS A 113 10.31 5.10 -14.53
CA HIS A 113 10.36 6.55 -14.70
C HIS A 113 8.99 7.12 -15.10
N GLY A 114 8.53 8.14 -14.38
CA GLY A 114 7.22 8.77 -14.59
C GLY A 114 6.05 8.04 -13.93
N GLN A 115 6.26 6.87 -13.33
CA GLN A 115 5.26 6.22 -12.49
C GLN A 115 5.22 6.85 -11.10
N ALA A 116 4.03 6.89 -10.51
CA ALA A 116 3.84 7.30 -9.14
C ALA A 116 2.89 6.33 -8.45
N ALA A 117 3.04 6.19 -7.14
CA ALA A 117 2.19 5.32 -6.36
C ALA A 117 1.39 6.12 -5.34
N ALA A 118 0.30 5.54 -4.86
CA ALA A 118 -0.40 5.96 -3.67
C ALA A 118 -0.69 4.75 -2.79
N THR A 119 -0.91 5.00 -1.51
CA THR A 119 -1.21 3.96 -0.53
C THR A 119 -2.55 4.22 0.14
N VAL A 120 -3.43 3.23 0.16
CA VAL A 120 -4.62 3.25 1.04
C VAL A 120 -4.24 2.69 2.40
N SER A 121 -4.61 3.42 3.45
CA SER A 121 -4.41 3.02 4.84
C SER A 121 -5.65 3.33 5.67
N ASN A 122 -5.80 2.65 6.80
CA ASN A 122 -6.81 2.94 7.81
C ASN A 122 -8.24 3.01 7.22
N MET A 123 -8.57 2.16 6.26
CA MET A 123 -9.92 2.13 5.70
C MET A 123 -10.84 1.35 6.63
N ALA A 124 -11.95 1.98 7.01
CA ALA A 124 -12.95 1.39 7.87
C ALA A 124 -14.36 1.88 7.57
N VAL A 125 -15.33 1.00 7.85
CA VAL A 125 -16.76 1.30 7.80
C VAL A 125 -17.37 0.92 9.13
N ALA A 126 -18.11 1.86 9.73
CA ALA A 126 -18.81 1.63 10.99
C ALA A 126 -19.80 0.47 10.84
N GLU A 127 -19.88 -0.38 11.85
CA GLU A 127 -20.53 -1.69 11.77
C GLU A 127 -21.97 -1.63 11.26
N LYS A 128 -22.78 -0.71 11.81
CA LYS A 128 -24.18 -0.50 11.40
C LYS A 128 -24.37 -0.08 9.94
N PHE A 129 -23.31 0.38 9.27
CA PHE A 129 -23.32 0.76 7.86
C PHE A 129 -22.58 -0.23 6.94
N ARG A 130 -22.05 -1.34 7.48
CA ARG A 130 -21.38 -2.37 6.68
C ARG A 130 -22.36 -3.08 5.75
N ARG A 131 -21.82 -3.76 4.73
CA ARG A 131 -22.57 -4.52 3.71
C ARG A 131 -23.54 -3.69 2.86
N ARG A 132 -23.38 -2.37 2.84
CA ARG A 132 -24.14 -1.41 2.00
C ARG A 132 -23.34 -0.84 0.83
N GLY A 133 -22.24 -1.49 0.46
CA GLY A 133 -21.34 -1.02 -0.61
C GLY A 133 -20.39 0.13 -0.22
N LEU A 134 -20.43 0.63 1.02
CA LEU A 134 -19.59 1.76 1.44
C LEU A 134 -18.09 1.51 1.32
N GLY A 135 -17.60 0.31 1.62
CA GLY A 135 -16.19 -0.03 1.47
C GLY A 135 -15.71 0.11 0.02
N ARG A 136 -16.53 -0.31 -0.94
CA ARG A 136 -16.26 -0.15 -2.38
C ARG A 136 -16.26 1.33 -2.78
N LEU A 137 -17.27 2.08 -2.35
CA LEU A 137 -17.35 3.51 -2.67
C LEU A 137 -16.18 4.33 -2.08
N LEU A 138 -15.73 3.99 -0.86
CA LEU A 138 -14.54 4.59 -0.26
C LEU A 138 -13.28 4.26 -1.06
N LEU A 139 -13.10 2.98 -1.43
CA LEU A 139 -11.96 2.53 -2.20
C LEU A 139 -11.88 3.20 -3.59
N GLU A 140 -13.00 3.25 -4.31
CA GLU A 140 -13.09 3.96 -5.59
C GLU A 140 -12.79 5.46 -5.44
N ALA A 141 -13.24 6.09 -4.35
CA ALA A 141 -12.93 7.47 -4.06
C ALA A 141 -11.44 7.67 -3.74
N CYS A 142 -10.81 6.72 -3.05
CA CYS A 142 -9.36 6.71 -2.85
C CYS A 142 -8.61 6.60 -4.19
N GLU A 143 -9.04 5.72 -5.08
CA GLU A 143 -8.44 5.55 -6.43
C GLU A 143 -8.54 6.83 -7.25
N ARG A 144 -9.72 7.47 -7.29
CA ARG A 144 -9.90 8.76 -7.96
C ARG A 144 -9.02 9.85 -7.35
N ALA A 145 -8.94 9.92 -6.03
CA ALA A 145 -8.10 10.90 -5.33
C ALA A 145 -6.61 10.71 -5.66
N ALA A 146 -6.13 9.47 -5.70
CA ALA A 146 -4.77 9.15 -6.08
C ALA A 146 -4.46 9.49 -7.55
N ALA A 147 -5.40 9.25 -8.47
CA ALA A 147 -5.27 9.63 -9.87
C ALA A 147 -5.26 11.16 -10.09
N GLN A 148 -5.75 11.94 -9.12
CA GLN A 148 -5.77 13.41 -9.16
C GLN A 148 -4.56 14.05 -8.45
N CYS A 149 -3.68 13.24 -7.86
CA CYS A 149 -2.46 13.74 -7.25
C CYS A 149 -1.47 14.25 -8.30
N SER A 150 -0.44 14.98 -7.87
CA SER A 150 0.63 15.49 -8.74
C SER A 150 1.99 15.00 -8.23
N PRO A 151 2.67 14.07 -8.94
CA PRO A 151 2.20 13.38 -10.15
C PRO A 151 0.99 12.44 -9.89
N PRO A 152 0.15 12.17 -10.91
CA PRO A 152 -0.93 11.19 -10.80
C PRO A 152 -0.40 9.80 -10.47
N ALA A 153 -1.00 9.13 -9.48
CA ALA A 153 -0.62 7.77 -9.19
C ALA A 153 -1.03 6.82 -10.33
N THR A 154 -0.08 6.03 -10.80
CA THR A 154 -0.25 4.91 -11.72
C THR A 154 -0.39 3.57 -10.99
N LEU A 155 -0.09 3.54 -9.69
CA LEU A 155 -0.19 2.36 -8.84
C LEU A 155 -0.88 2.71 -7.51
N MET A 156 -1.78 1.83 -7.06
CA MET A 156 -2.30 1.86 -5.71
C MET A 156 -1.83 0.63 -4.94
N ALA A 157 -1.38 0.84 -3.71
CA ALA A 157 -0.96 -0.23 -2.80
C ALA A 157 -1.77 -0.18 -1.49
N LEU A 158 -1.93 -1.34 -0.86
CA LEU A 158 -2.46 -1.44 0.50
C LEU A 158 -1.90 -2.69 1.19
N VAL A 159 -1.93 -2.69 2.53
CA VAL A 159 -1.65 -3.88 3.32
C VAL A 159 -2.91 -4.32 4.05
N VAL A 160 -3.10 -5.64 4.12
CA VAL A 160 -4.24 -6.26 4.78
C VAL A 160 -3.77 -7.44 5.62
N TYR A 161 -4.41 -7.71 6.75
CA TYR A 161 -4.11 -8.92 7.52
C TYR A 161 -4.63 -10.16 6.79
N ARG A 162 -3.85 -11.25 6.83
CA ARG A 162 -4.17 -12.52 6.13
C ARG A 162 -5.54 -13.10 6.49
N TYR A 163 -6.04 -12.87 7.70
CA TYR A 163 -7.33 -13.39 8.16
C TYR A 163 -8.50 -12.42 7.93
N ASN A 164 -8.27 -11.26 7.30
CA ASN A 164 -9.33 -10.28 7.04
C ASN A 164 -10.01 -10.58 5.70
N ASP A 165 -10.63 -11.75 5.59
CA ASP A 165 -11.32 -12.21 4.38
C ASP A 165 -12.33 -11.19 3.84
N PRO A 166 -13.13 -10.46 4.66
CA PRO A 166 -14.02 -9.44 4.13
C PRO A 166 -13.30 -8.31 3.39
N ALA A 167 -12.13 -7.89 3.88
CA ALA A 167 -11.32 -6.86 3.22
C ALA A 167 -10.61 -7.41 1.99
N ILE A 168 -10.01 -8.60 2.07
CA ILE A 168 -9.35 -9.27 0.93
C ILE A 168 -10.34 -9.42 -0.23
N ASN A 169 -11.52 -9.98 0.02
CA ASN A 169 -12.58 -10.13 -0.99
C ASN A 169 -13.00 -8.78 -1.59
N LEU A 170 -13.10 -7.72 -0.77
CA LEU A 170 -13.40 -6.38 -1.26
C LEU A 170 -12.32 -5.88 -2.22
N TYR A 171 -11.05 -6.06 -1.88
CA TYR A 171 -9.92 -5.60 -2.69
C TYR A 171 -9.78 -6.40 -3.99
N GLU A 172 -9.86 -7.73 -3.92
CA GLU A 172 -9.78 -8.60 -5.10
C GLU A 172 -10.90 -8.31 -6.10
N THR A 173 -12.14 -8.20 -5.62
CA THR A 173 -13.28 -7.84 -6.49
C THR A 173 -13.21 -6.41 -7.03
N SER A 174 -12.36 -5.57 -6.45
CA SER A 174 -12.05 -4.21 -6.95
C SER A 174 -10.83 -4.19 -7.87
N GLY A 175 -10.23 -5.34 -8.19
CA GLY A 175 -9.11 -5.49 -9.12
C GLY A 175 -7.72 -5.44 -8.51
N TYR A 176 -7.61 -5.45 -7.17
CA TYR A 176 -6.33 -5.63 -6.51
C TYR A 176 -5.86 -7.07 -6.60
N ARG A 177 -4.54 -7.27 -6.62
CA ARG A 177 -3.91 -8.60 -6.59
C ARG A 177 -2.93 -8.69 -5.44
N LEU A 178 -2.85 -9.86 -4.85
CA LEU A 178 -1.84 -10.20 -3.84
C LEU A 178 -0.45 -10.20 -4.49
N ASP A 179 0.51 -9.59 -3.82
CA ASP A 179 1.92 -9.77 -4.12
C ASP A 179 2.47 -10.94 -3.29
N GLU A 180 2.57 -12.12 -3.92
CA GLU A 180 2.99 -13.36 -3.26
C GLU A 180 4.47 -13.35 -2.87
N THR A 181 5.29 -12.51 -3.49
CA THR A 181 6.72 -12.43 -3.19
C THR A 181 7.00 -11.48 -2.04
N TRP A 182 6.03 -10.64 -1.64
CA TRP A 182 6.20 -9.73 -0.51
C TRP A 182 6.08 -10.46 0.84
N THR A 183 7.03 -10.16 1.72
CA THR A 183 7.04 -10.66 3.10
C THR A 183 7.00 -9.48 4.07
N ASP A 184 6.08 -9.55 5.04
CA ASP A 184 6.01 -8.59 6.14
C ASP A 184 7.26 -8.73 7.02
N LEU A 185 8.20 -7.79 6.89
CA LEU A 185 9.48 -7.81 7.60
C LEU A 185 9.32 -7.89 9.11
N LYS A 186 8.35 -7.16 9.68
CA LYS A 186 8.08 -7.20 11.13
C LYS A 186 7.61 -8.58 11.58
N TRP A 187 6.76 -9.21 10.77
CA TRP A 187 6.32 -10.56 11.02
C TRP A 187 7.47 -11.56 10.90
N ALA A 188 8.31 -11.43 9.86
CA ALA A 188 9.48 -12.29 9.66
C ALA A 188 10.45 -12.20 10.84
N GLU A 189 10.83 -10.99 11.24
CA GLU A 189 11.69 -10.77 12.41
C GLU A 189 11.09 -11.28 13.72
N ALA A 190 9.76 -11.20 13.88
CA ALA A 190 9.09 -11.76 15.05
C ALA A 190 9.12 -13.29 15.04
N ALA A 191 8.91 -13.90 13.87
CA ALA A 191 8.97 -15.35 13.68
C ALA A 191 10.39 -15.90 13.95
N GLU A 192 11.44 -15.23 13.49
CA GLU A 192 12.84 -15.60 13.78
C GLU A 192 13.16 -15.60 15.29
N ARG A 193 12.52 -14.71 16.06
CA ARG A 193 12.64 -14.66 17.51
C ARG A 193 11.73 -15.65 18.24
N GLY A 194 11.07 -16.58 17.52
CA GLY A 194 10.12 -17.55 18.07
C GLY A 194 8.78 -16.95 18.49
N ARG A 195 8.48 -15.70 18.10
CA ARG A 195 7.23 -14.97 18.43
C ARG A 195 6.26 -14.97 17.25
N ALA A 196 6.08 -16.11 16.59
CA ALA A 196 5.27 -16.25 15.38
C ALA A 196 3.75 -16.06 15.58
N GLY A 197 3.30 -15.62 16.77
CA GLY A 197 1.88 -15.35 17.03
C GLY A 197 1.33 -14.17 16.21
N GLY A 198 2.18 -13.26 15.74
CA GLY A 198 1.81 -12.05 15.00
C GLY A 198 0.97 -12.33 13.75
N ALA A 199 -0.03 -11.46 13.52
CA ALA A 199 -0.89 -11.47 12.36
C ALA A 199 -0.09 -11.08 11.11
N ARG A 200 0.21 -12.05 10.23
CA ARG A 200 0.90 -11.76 8.96
C ARG A 200 0.07 -10.81 8.10
N ARG A 201 0.67 -9.70 7.67
CA ARG A 201 0.09 -8.81 6.66
C ARG A 201 0.40 -9.35 5.26
N GLN A 202 -0.38 -8.88 4.29
CA GLN A 202 -0.28 -9.16 2.87
C GLN A 202 -0.30 -7.83 2.13
N LEU A 203 0.60 -7.68 1.15
CA LEU A 203 0.62 -6.53 0.25
C LEU A 203 -0.31 -6.81 -0.94
N MET A 204 -1.20 -5.87 -1.22
CA MET A 204 -2.04 -5.92 -2.42
C MET A 204 -1.82 -4.68 -3.27
N LEU A 205 -1.76 -4.90 -4.58
CA LEU A 205 -1.42 -3.89 -5.58
C LEU A 205 -2.54 -3.80 -6.62
N LYS A 206 -2.76 -2.61 -7.17
CA LYS A 206 -3.65 -2.36 -8.30
C LYS A 206 -3.09 -1.27 -9.21
N PRO A 207 -2.81 -1.55 -10.50
CA PRO A 207 -2.49 -0.49 -11.44
C PRO A 207 -3.72 0.40 -11.66
N LEU A 208 -3.48 1.70 -11.74
CA LEU A 208 -4.49 2.72 -12.02
C LEU A 208 -4.39 3.16 -13.48
N ASN A 209 -5.51 3.66 -14.04
CA ASN A 209 -5.56 4.26 -15.38
C ASN A 209 -5.00 3.37 -16.51
N GLY A 210 -5.13 2.05 -16.38
CA GLY A 210 -4.62 1.10 -17.37
C GLY A 210 -3.09 0.96 -17.39
N ALA A 211 -2.39 1.45 -16.36
CA ALA A 211 -0.96 1.24 -16.23
C ALA A 211 -0.60 -0.25 -16.21
N ALA A 212 0.61 -0.57 -16.64
CA ALA A 212 1.15 -1.91 -16.52
C ALA A 212 1.30 -2.29 -15.04
N TRP A 213 1.26 -3.60 -14.76
CA TRP A 213 1.61 -4.10 -13.44
C TRP A 213 3.08 -3.78 -13.13
N PRO A 214 3.40 -3.32 -11.92
CA PRO A 214 4.78 -3.05 -11.56
C PRO A 214 5.54 -4.37 -11.52
N ARG A 215 6.83 -4.31 -11.85
CA ARG A 215 7.72 -5.45 -11.65
C ARG A 215 8.11 -5.50 -10.18
N THR A 216 8.09 -6.70 -9.62
CA THR A 216 8.61 -6.92 -8.27
C THR A 216 10.12 -7.13 -8.36
N ARG A 217 10.87 -6.67 -7.35
CA ARG A 217 12.33 -6.84 -7.32
C ARG A 217 12.77 -8.30 -7.52
N PRO A 218 12.14 -9.33 -6.90
CA PRO A 218 12.50 -10.72 -7.15
C PRO A 218 12.24 -11.21 -8.57
N ALA A 219 11.35 -10.57 -9.32
CA ALA A 219 11.15 -10.88 -10.74
C ALA A 219 12.27 -10.26 -11.59
N LEU A 220 12.64 -9.00 -11.29
CA LEU A 220 13.75 -8.31 -11.95
C LEU A 220 15.10 -8.98 -11.72
N GLU A 221 15.36 -9.45 -10.49
CA GLU A 221 16.58 -10.19 -10.16
C GLU A 221 16.68 -11.49 -10.97
N ARG A 222 15.58 -12.25 -11.09
CA ARG A 222 15.53 -13.44 -11.93
C ARG A 222 15.75 -13.16 -13.41
N GLU A 223 15.14 -12.09 -13.95
CA GLU A 223 15.36 -11.66 -15.33
C GLU A 223 16.85 -11.32 -15.59
N ARG A 224 17.50 -10.61 -14.65
CA ARG A 224 18.93 -10.27 -14.74
C ARG A 224 19.82 -11.51 -14.66
N GLU A 225 19.54 -12.43 -13.74
CA GLU A 225 20.28 -13.69 -13.62
C GLU A 225 20.16 -14.54 -14.90
N GLU A 226 18.97 -14.59 -15.50
CA GLU A 226 18.76 -15.29 -16.78
C GLU A 226 19.50 -14.63 -17.94
N GLU A 227 19.52 -13.30 -18.01
CA GLU A 227 20.24 -12.53 -19.03
C GLU A 227 21.76 -12.75 -18.89
N GLU A 228 22.30 -12.63 -17.67
CA GLU A 228 23.71 -12.90 -17.38
C GLU A 228 24.11 -14.34 -17.72
N ALA A 229 23.23 -15.31 -17.43
CA ALA A 229 23.44 -16.71 -17.78
C ALA A 229 23.45 -16.93 -19.29
N ARG A 230 22.56 -16.27 -20.05
CA ARG A 230 22.54 -16.32 -21.52
C ARG A 230 23.82 -15.73 -22.11
N ASP A 231 24.24 -14.58 -21.63
CA ASP A 231 25.48 -13.93 -22.07
C ASP A 231 26.72 -14.76 -21.75
N ALA A 232 26.77 -15.36 -20.56
CA ALA A 232 27.85 -16.26 -20.16
C ALA A 232 27.88 -17.51 -21.06
N ALA A 233 26.73 -18.09 -21.39
CA ALA A 233 26.63 -19.22 -22.30
C ALA A 233 27.07 -18.84 -23.72
N GLU A 234 26.72 -17.65 -24.21
CA GLU A 234 27.15 -17.18 -25.52
C GLU A 234 28.66 -16.94 -25.57
N ARG A 235 29.26 -16.33 -24.54
CA ARG A 235 30.72 -16.17 -24.42
C ARG A 235 31.44 -17.52 -24.49
N ARG A 236 31.00 -18.51 -23.71
CA ARG A 236 31.55 -19.88 -23.74
C ARG A 236 31.45 -20.52 -25.12
N ARG A 237 30.35 -20.31 -25.84
CA ARG A 237 30.19 -20.81 -27.23
C ARG A 237 31.16 -20.14 -28.20
N ARG A 238 31.38 -18.83 -28.07
CA ARG A 238 32.34 -18.09 -28.90
C ARG A 238 33.76 -18.55 -28.65
N GLU A 239 34.14 -18.70 -27.38
CA GLU A 239 35.45 -19.23 -26.96
C GLU A 239 35.68 -20.65 -27.47
N ALA A 240 34.68 -21.54 -27.33
CA ALA A 240 34.77 -22.90 -27.84
C ALA A 240 34.97 -22.94 -29.37
N ARG A 241 34.24 -22.12 -30.13
CA ARG A 241 34.41 -21.99 -31.59
C ARG A 241 35.78 -21.44 -31.97
N GLN A 242 36.30 -20.47 -31.21
CA GLN A 242 37.64 -19.93 -31.44
C GLN A 242 38.73 -20.98 -31.16
N ALA A 243 38.62 -21.70 -30.05
CA ALA A 243 39.54 -22.78 -29.70
C ALA A 243 39.52 -23.90 -30.74
N GLU A 244 38.34 -24.25 -31.26
CA GLU A 244 38.20 -25.25 -32.34
C GLU A 244 38.88 -24.79 -33.63
N ARG A 245 38.69 -23.53 -34.05
CA ARG A 245 39.37 -22.95 -35.22
C ARG A 245 40.88 -22.99 -35.07
N GLN A 246 41.40 -22.58 -33.91
CA GLN A 246 42.84 -22.63 -33.62
C GLN A 246 43.40 -24.06 -33.69
N ARG A 247 42.67 -25.06 -33.19
CA ARG A 247 43.07 -26.48 -33.30
C ARG A 247 43.12 -26.95 -34.76
N GLN A 248 42.14 -26.56 -35.57
CA GLN A 248 42.11 -26.91 -36.99
C GLN A 248 43.26 -26.25 -37.77
N GLU A 249 43.60 -25.00 -37.47
CA GLU A 249 44.75 -24.30 -38.05
C GLU A 249 46.07 -24.98 -37.70
N GLN A 250 46.26 -25.34 -36.42
CA GLN A 250 47.46 -26.06 -35.97
C GLN A 250 47.61 -27.44 -36.64
N GLN A 251 46.51 -28.15 -36.90
CA GLN A 251 46.52 -29.42 -37.61
C GLN A 251 46.89 -29.26 -39.09
N ARG A 252 46.44 -28.19 -39.75
CA ARG A 252 46.78 -27.89 -41.15
C ARG A 252 48.23 -27.46 -41.34
N GLY A 253 48.86 -26.89 -40.31
CA GLY A 253 50.24 -26.40 -40.35
C GLY A 253 51.33 -27.43 -40.05
N ARG A 254 51.00 -28.71 -39.83
CA ARG A 254 52.00 -29.78 -39.66
C ARG A 254 52.39 -30.34 -41.04
N PRO A 255 53.63 -30.12 -41.51
CA PRO A 255 54.13 -30.68 -42.77
C PRO A 255 54.34 -32.20 -42.69
#